data_AF-A0A957DGU0-F1
#
_entry.id   AF-A0A957DGU0-F1
#
_cell.length_a   1.000
_cell.length_b   1.000
_cell.length_c   1.000
_cell.angle_alpha   90.00
_cell.angle_beta   90.00
_cell.angle_gamma   90.00
#
_symmetry.space_group_name_H-M   'P 1'
#
loop_
_entity.id
_entity.type
_entity.pdbx_description
1 polymer ?
#
loop_
_entity_poly.entity_id
_entity_poly.type
_entity_poly.pdbx_seq_one_letter_code
_entity_poly.pdbx_strand_id
1 'polypeptide(L)' 'MKNTASTQNTHPGQADRSFWWRAKPDTCAAPAPRPGDRCLQCASGILAYNEQFILACPHCGAVAEVGAFT' A
#
# COMPACT_ATOMS: atom_id res chain seq x y z
N MET A 1 45.35 -35.61 24.52
CA MET A 1 46.37 -34.66 24.04
C MET A 1 45.80 -33.89 22.86
N LYS A 2 45.94 -32.55 22.90
CA LYS A 2 45.72 -31.55 21.84
C LYS A 2 44.27 -31.12 21.55
N ASN A 3 43.93 -30.06 22.28
CA ASN A 3 42.91 -29.05 21.99
C ASN A 3 43.13 -28.41 20.61
N THR A 4 42.04 -27.99 19.96
CA THR A 4 42.04 -26.76 19.15
C THR A 4 40.71 -26.06 19.29
N ALA A 5 40.78 -24.84 19.82
CA ALA A 5 39.70 -23.92 20.10
C ALA A 5 39.47 -22.96 18.93
N SER A 6 38.28 -22.34 18.95
CA SER A 6 37.91 -21.06 18.33
C SER A 6 37.90 -21.00 16.79
N THR A 7 36.89 -20.42 16.14
CA THR A 7 36.37 -19.08 16.45
C THR A 7 34.88 -18.99 16.11
N GLN A 8 34.03 -18.89 17.15
CA GLN A 8 32.73 -18.27 17.02
C GLN A 8 32.97 -16.76 16.90
N ASN A 9 32.71 -16.20 15.72
CA ASN A 9 32.64 -14.76 15.52
C ASN A 9 31.35 -14.25 16.18
N THR A 10 31.37 -14.13 17.50
CA THR A 10 30.39 -13.36 18.25
C THR A 10 30.69 -11.89 18.00
N HIS A 11 30.03 -11.28 17.01
CA HIS A 11 29.96 -9.83 16.90
C HIS A 11 28.99 -9.33 17.99
N PRO A 12 29.45 -8.66 19.06
CA PRO A 12 28.56 -8.07 20.04
C PRO A 12 28.21 -6.67 19.53
N GLY A 13 27.10 -6.54 18.80
CA GLY A 13 26.72 -5.22 18.29
C GLY A 13 25.61 -5.14 17.26
N GLN A 14 24.97 -6.24 16.86
CA GLN A 14 23.69 -6.14 16.15
C GLN A 14 22.55 -6.05 17.16
N ALA A 15 22.44 -4.88 17.80
CA ALA A 15 21.13 -4.44 18.23
C ALA A 15 20.28 -4.42 16.97
N ASP A 16 19.36 -5.38 16.86
CA ASP A 16 18.34 -5.40 15.83
C ASP A 16 17.50 -4.13 15.99
N ARG A 17 17.96 -3.05 15.37
CA ARG A 17 17.20 -1.82 15.23
C ARG A 17 16.18 -2.08 14.13
N SER A 18 15.27 -3.01 14.43
CA SER A 18 14.01 -3.22 13.73
C SER A 18 13.17 -1.98 13.96
N PHE A 19 13.55 -0.92 13.25
CA PHE A 19 12.78 0.30 13.23
C PHE A 19 11.40 -0.06 12.70
N TRP A 20 10.34 0.33 13.43
CA TRP A 20 8.96 -0.03 13.12
C TRP A 20 8.53 0.35 11.69
N TRP A 21 9.21 1.31 11.05
CA TRP A 21 8.99 1.69 9.66
C TRP A 21 9.57 0.71 8.62
N ARG A 22 10.54 -0.16 8.99
CA ARG A 22 11.10 -1.21 8.11
C ARG A 22 10.30 -2.51 8.11
N ALA A 23 9.34 -2.67 9.02
CA ALA A 23 8.48 -3.85 9.11
C ALA A 23 7.25 -3.77 8.20
N LYS A 24 7.02 -2.63 7.52
CA LYS A 24 5.91 -2.52 6.58
C LYS A 24 6.32 -3.14 5.25
N PRO A 25 5.56 -4.12 4.72
CA PRO A 25 5.76 -4.54 3.35
C PRO A 25 5.55 -3.32 2.43
N ASP A 26 6.40 -3.15 1.42
CA ASP A 26 6.22 -2.21 0.31
C ASP A 26 5.04 -2.67 -0.59
N THR A 27 3.87 -2.90 -0.01
CA THR A 27 2.64 -3.01 -0.75
C THR A 27 2.23 -1.60 -1.13
N CYS A 28 2.66 -1.16 -2.30
CA CYS A 28 2.07 0.01 -2.95
C CYS A 28 0.55 -0.22 -3.01
N ALA A 29 -0.21 0.60 -2.28
CA ALA A 29 -1.66 0.59 -2.38
C ALA A 29 -2.04 0.92 -3.84
N ALA A 30 -3.14 0.33 -4.32
CA ALA A 30 -3.70 0.73 -5.60
C ALA A 30 -3.96 2.26 -5.57
N PRO A 31 -3.67 2.98 -6.67
CA PRO A 31 -3.92 4.41 -6.71
C PRO A 31 -5.39 4.68 -6.42
N ALA A 32 -5.65 5.71 -5.61
CA ALA A 32 -7.01 6.14 -5.34
C ALA A 32 -7.72 6.51 -6.66
N PRO A 33 -9.01 6.16 -6.80
CA PRO A 33 -9.77 6.48 -8.01
C PRO A 33 -9.89 8.00 -8.18
N ARG A 34 -9.75 8.47 -9.42
CA ARG A 34 -9.80 9.89 -9.78
C ARG A 34 -10.83 10.15 -10.89
N PRO A 35 -11.30 11.41 -11.04
CA PRO A 35 -12.08 11.81 -12.20
C PRO A 35 -11.32 11.50 -13.49
N GLY A 36 -12.01 10.96 -14.49
CA GLY A 36 -11.41 10.52 -15.75
C GLY A 36 -10.94 9.06 -15.76
N ASP A 37 -10.81 8.40 -14.61
CA ASP A 37 -10.50 6.97 -14.56
C ASP A 37 -11.69 6.12 -15.04
N ARG A 38 -11.39 4.92 -15.55
CA ARG A 38 -12.44 3.94 -15.87
C ARG A 38 -13.11 3.44 -14.59
N CYS A 39 -14.42 3.32 -14.64
CA CYS A 39 -15.18 2.71 -13.57
C CYS A 39 -14.81 1.22 -13.43
N LEU A 40 -14.35 0.82 -12.25
CA LEU A 40 -13.98 -0.57 -11.96
C LEU A 40 -15.19 -1.52 -11.87
N GLN A 41 -16.40 -0.99 -11.69
CA GLN A 41 -17.62 -1.81 -11.56
C GLN A 41 -18.20 -2.22 -12.91
N CYS A 42 -18.25 -1.31 -13.88
CA CYS A 42 -18.84 -1.58 -15.20
C CYS A 42 -17.84 -1.62 -16.35
N ALA A 43 -16.59 -1.15 -16.14
CA ALA A 43 -15.51 -1.04 -17.13
C ALA A 43 -15.81 -0.20 -18.39
N SER A 44 -17.06 0.23 -18.60
CA SER A 44 -17.54 1.01 -19.74
C SER A 44 -17.62 2.50 -19.47
N GLY A 45 -17.92 2.88 -18.22
CA GLY A 45 -18.08 4.28 -17.83
C GLY A 45 -16.79 4.93 -17.33
N ILE A 46 -16.77 6.26 -17.34
CA ILE A 46 -15.70 7.10 -16.79
C ILE A 46 -16.20 7.74 -15.49
N LEU A 47 -15.35 7.77 -14.46
CA LEU A 47 -15.67 8.42 -13.19
C LEU A 47 -15.70 9.95 -13.35
N ALA A 48 -16.73 10.58 -12.80
CA ALA A 48 -16.91 12.03 -12.78
C ALA A 48 -17.55 12.47 -11.46
N TYR A 49 -17.35 13.72 -11.07
CA TYR A 49 -18.07 14.29 -9.94
C TYR A 49 -19.51 14.58 -10.35
N ASN A 50 -20.45 14.19 -9.49
CA ASN A 50 -21.85 14.57 -9.63
C ASN A 50 -22.12 15.96 -8.97
N GLU A 51 -23.38 16.38 -8.96
CA GLU A 51 -23.83 17.67 -8.36
C GLU A 51 -23.57 17.78 -6.85
N GLN A 52 -23.29 16.65 -6.19
CA GLN A 52 -23.00 16.56 -4.75
C GLN A 52 -21.50 16.43 -4.47
N PHE A 53 -20.63 16.63 -5.49
CA PHE A 53 -19.18 16.45 -5.39
C PHE A 53 -18.74 15.01 -5.01
N ILE A 54 -19.57 14.02 -5.30
CA ILE A 54 -19.26 12.60 -5.11
C ILE A 54 -18.67 12.05 -6.40
N LEU A 55 -17.51 11.39 -6.32
CA LEU A 55 -16.91 10.73 -7.46
C LEU A 55 -17.70 9.45 -7.77
N ALA A 56 -18.40 9.42 -8.90
CA ALA A 56 -19.24 8.30 -9.28
C ALA A 56 -19.20 8.03 -10.79
N CYS A 57 -19.63 6.84 -11.19
CA CYS A 57 -19.82 6.50 -12.58
C CYS A 57 -21.23 6.89 -13.04
N PRO A 58 -21.40 7.79 -14.02
CA PRO A 58 -22.74 8.17 -14.52
C PRO A 58 -23.41 7.06 -15.31
N HIS A 59 -22.66 6.07 -15.79
CA HIS A 59 -23.19 4.94 -16.55
C HIS A 59 -23.89 3.90 -15.67
N CYS A 60 -23.33 3.57 -14.50
CA CYS A 60 -23.87 2.51 -13.63
C CYS A 60 -24.24 2.98 -12.22
N GLY A 61 -23.97 4.24 -11.87
CA GLY A 61 -24.26 4.81 -10.56
C GLY A 61 -23.28 4.41 -9.45
N ALA A 62 -22.25 3.61 -9.76
CA ALA A 62 -21.28 3.18 -8.76
C ALA A 62 -20.48 4.37 -8.23
N VAL A 63 -20.47 4.52 -6.90
CA VAL A 63 -19.62 5.49 -6.21
C VAL A 63 -18.20 4.92 -6.12
N ALA A 64 -17.22 5.71 -6.54
CA ALA A 64 -15.83 5.39 -6.29
C ALA A 64 -15.51 5.78 -4.85
N GLU A 65 -15.29 4.79 -3.98
CA GLU A 65 -14.79 5.06 -2.64
C GLU A 65 -13.37 5.65 -2.76
N VAL A 66 -13.30 6.97 -2.64
CA VAL A 66 -12.03 7.66 -2.42
C VAL A 66 -11.71 7.38 -0.96
N GLY A 67 -10.72 6.52 -0.70
CA GLY A 67 -10.22 6.28 0.64
C GLY A 67 -10.00 7.63 1.33
N ALA A 68 -10.81 7.91 2.34
CA ALA A 68 -10.73 9.15 3.09
C ALA A 68 -9.30 9.28 3.62
N PHE A 69 -8.67 10.41 3.28
CA PHE A 69 -7.38 10.90 3.73
C PHE A 69 -6.80 10.11 4.92
N THR A 70 -5.76 9.30 4.67
CA THR A 70 -4.87 8.76 5.72
C THR A 70 -3.45 9.23 5.47
#